data_AF-A0A2I1GVH8-F1
#
_entry.id   AF-A0A2I1GVH8-F1
#
_cell.length_a   1.000
_cell.length_b   1.000
_cell.length_c   1.000
_cell.angle_alpha   90.00
_cell.angle_beta   90.00
_cell.angle_gamma   90.00
#
_symmetry.space_group_name_H-M   'P 1'
#
loop_
_entity.id
_entity.type
_entity.pdbx_description
1 polymer ?
#
loop_
_entity_poly.entity_id
_entity_poly.type
_entity_poly.pdbx_seq_one_letter_code
_entity_poly.pdbx_strand_id
1 'polypeptide(L)'
;MNQLPLKILFQKIGYPFVINASYPKSKNPENFVFINKIIDKHSHLLDVSMVEFELSPLIIEDIKVMTVSCKFGATAQRKFLEGEYLTHPVYSHDELYNAIQNSVLQRFSMKTFK
;
A
#
# COMPACT_ATOMS: atom_id res chain seq x y z
N MET A 1 25.11 -27.20 -16.63
CA MET A 1 24.15 -26.44 -17.47
C MET A 1 23.83 -25.13 -16.77
N ASN A 2 24.25 -23.99 -17.33
CA ASN A 2 24.01 -22.67 -16.75
C ASN A 2 22.56 -22.25 -17.06
N GLN A 3 21.63 -22.48 -16.14
CA GLN A 3 20.27 -21.95 -16.26
C GLN A 3 20.30 -20.43 -16.00
N LEU A 4 19.94 -19.65 -17.03
CA LEU A 4 19.78 -18.21 -16.93
C LEU A 4 18.65 -17.87 -15.93
N PRO A 5 18.82 -16.85 -15.08
CA PRO A 5 17.76 -16.40 -14.18
C PRO A 5 16.56 -15.90 -14.98
N LEU A 6 15.35 -16.18 -14.51
CA LEU A 6 14.14 -15.57 -15.06
C LEU A 6 14.25 -14.06 -14.84
N LYS A 7 14.25 -13.31 -15.94
CA LYS A 7 14.30 -11.84 -15.98
C LYS A 7 12.93 -11.34 -16.39
N ILE A 8 12.30 -10.55 -15.53
CA ILE A 8 11.00 -9.91 -15.79
C ILE A 8 11.28 -8.42 -16.00
N LEU A 9 10.94 -7.94 -17.19
CA LEU A 9 11.07 -6.54 -17.57
C LEU A 9 9.68 -5.89 -17.51
N PHE A 10 9.50 -4.93 -16.61
CA PHE A 10 8.31 -4.09 -16.61
C PHE A 10 8.60 -2.86 -17.47
N GLN A 11 8.06 -2.87 -18.69
CA GLN A 11 8.19 -1.77 -19.66
C GLN A 11 6.82 -1.52 -20.30
N LYS A 12 6.32 -0.29 -20.19
CA LYS A 12 5.24 0.17 -21.07
C LYS A 12 5.86 0.55 -22.41
N ILE A 13 5.36 -0.04 -23.51
CA ILE A 13 5.88 0.23 -24.86
C ILE A 13 5.88 1.74 -25.12
N GLY A 14 7.03 2.28 -25.51
CA GLY A 14 7.20 3.72 -25.78
C GLY A 14 7.45 4.60 -24.56
N TYR A 15 7.59 4.04 -23.36
CA TYR A 15 7.85 4.79 -22.12
C TYR A 15 9.27 4.51 -21.59
N PRO A 16 10.05 5.54 -21.19
CA PRO A 16 11.45 5.37 -20.81
C PRO A 16 11.65 4.76 -19.41
N PHE A 17 10.60 4.69 -18.59
CA PHE A 17 10.68 4.07 -17.27
C PHE A 17 10.75 2.55 -17.39
N VAL A 18 11.72 1.97 -16.69
CA VAL A 18 11.98 0.54 -16.74
C VAL A 18 12.36 0.03 -15.36
N ILE A 19 11.67 -1.02 -14.92
CA ILE A 19 12.11 -1.84 -13.78
C ILE A 19 12.53 -3.20 -14.29
N ASN A 20 13.74 -3.60 -13.93
CA ASN A 20 14.25 -4.93 -14.21
C ASN A 20 14.32 -5.75 -12.92
N ALA A 21 13.51 -6.80 -12.85
CA ALA A 21 13.50 -7.73 -11.74
C ALA A 21 14.02 -9.11 -12.18
N SER A 22 14.65 -9.84 -11.27
CA SER A 22 15.04 -11.22 -11.51
C SER A 22 14.74 -12.11 -10.32
N TYR A 23 14.44 -13.37 -10.63
CA TYR A 23 14.34 -14.44 -9.66
C TYR A 23 15.45 -15.46 -9.93
N PRO A 24 16.65 -15.29 -9.34
CA PRO A 24 17.74 -16.22 -9.56
C PRO A 24 17.43 -17.56 -8.90
N LYS A 25 17.57 -18.64 -9.68
CA LYS A 25 17.35 -20.02 -9.20
C LYS A 25 18.51 -20.55 -8.36
N SER A 26 19.68 -19.96 -8.51
CA SER A 26 20.88 -20.29 -7.72
C SER A 26 21.24 -19.10 -6.83
N LYS A 27 21.83 -19.38 -5.66
CA LYS A 27 22.23 -18.35 -4.67
C LYS A 27 21.07 -17.46 -4.20
N ASN A 28 19.86 -18.03 -4.13
CA ASN A 28 18.67 -17.37 -3.59
C ASN A 28 17.94 -18.31 -2.62
N PRO A 29 18.56 -18.66 -1.48
CA PRO A 29 17.98 -19.62 -0.53
C PRO A 29 16.68 -19.10 0.09
N GLU A 30 16.48 -17.78 0.11
CA GLU A 30 15.33 -17.11 0.73
C GLU A 30 14.22 -16.78 -0.28
N ASN A 31 14.33 -17.24 -1.53
CA ASN A 31 13.29 -17.07 -2.57
C ASN A 31 12.89 -15.60 -2.81
N PHE A 32 13.86 -14.68 -2.77
CA PHE A 32 13.59 -13.27 -3.04
C PHE A 32 13.54 -12.93 -4.52
N VAL A 33 12.78 -11.89 -4.85
CA VAL A 33 12.86 -11.20 -6.14
C VAL A 33 13.83 -10.03 -6.00
N PHE A 34 14.82 -9.96 -6.89
CA PHE A 34 15.82 -8.91 -6.88
C PHE A 34 15.50 -7.84 -7.91
N ILE A 35 15.47 -6.58 -7.49
CA ILE A 35 15.42 -5.43 -8.41
C ILE A 35 16.85 -5.09 -8.81
N ASN A 36 17.20 -5.34 -10.08
CA ASN A 36 18.56 -5.20 -10.56
C ASN A 36 18.83 -3.81 -11.14
N LYS A 37 17.82 -3.19 -11.74
CA LYS A 37 17.94 -1.91 -12.40
C LYS A 37 16.60 -1.18 -12.38
N ILE A 38 16.65 0.09 -12.02
CA ILE A 38 15.56 1.04 -12.17
C ILE A 38 16.07 2.13 -13.12
N ILE A 39 15.37 2.38 -14.21
CA ILE A 39 15.56 3.56 -15.06
C ILE A 39 14.43 4.51 -14.69
N ASP A 40 14.73 5.46 -13.82
CA ASP A 40 13.79 6.46 -13.35
C ASP A 40 13.78 7.66 -14.30
N LYS A 41 13.31 7.41 -15.53
CA LYS A 41 13.15 8.44 -16.55
C LYS A 41 11.72 8.38 -17.06
N HIS A 42 11.05 9.51 -17.03
CA HIS A 42 9.67 9.67 -17.45
C HIS A 42 9.63 10.63 -18.65
N SER A 43 8.69 10.41 -19.58
CA SER A 43 8.47 11.33 -20.71
C SER A 43 7.62 12.55 -20.33
N HIS A 44 7.16 12.62 -19.08
CA HIS A 44 6.35 13.68 -18.49
C HIS A 44 6.69 13.83 -17.01
N LEU A 45 6.27 14.94 -16.40
CA LEU A 45 6.33 15.12 -14.95
C LEU A 45 5.35 14.16 -14.29
N LEU A 46 5.80 13.48 -13.24
CA LEU A 46 4.94 12.66 -12.41
C LEU A 46 4.08 13.56 -11.52
N ASP A 47 2.78 13.33 -11.55
CA ASP A 47 1.84 13.95 -10.61
C ASP A 47 1.43 12.90 -9.58
N VAL A 48 2.04 12.98 -8.40
CA VAL A 48 1.76 12.06 -7.28
C VAL A 48 0.33 12.21 -6.79
N SER A 49 -0.31 13.38 -7.00
CA SER A 49 -1.69 13.62 -6.58
C SER A 49 -2.72 12.85 -7.42
N MET A 50 -2.35 12.39 -8.62
CA MET A 50 -3.20 11.54 -9.47
C MET A 50 -3.12 10.04 -9.13
N VAL A 51 -2.20 9.64 -8.26
CA VAL A 51 -2.11 8.25 -7.81
C VAL A 51 -3.09 8.07 -6.65
N GLU A 52 -4.20 7.39 -6.90
CA GLU A 52 -5.12 6.97 -5.83
C GLU A 52 -4.44 5.89 -4.98
N PHE A 53 -4.27 6.16 -3.69
CA PHE A 53 -3.74 5.22 -2.74
C PHE A 53 -4.89 4.56 -1.99
N GLU A 54 -5.32 3.39 -2.44
CA GLU A 54 -6.35 2.65 -1.71
C GLU A 54 -5.80 2.07 -0.40
N LEU A 55 -6.56 2.26 0.68
CA LEU A 55 -6.35 1.54 1.93
C LEU A 55 -6.47 0.03 1.69
N SER A 56 -5.48 -0.72 2.16
CA SER A 56 -5.56 -2.18 2.15
C SER A 56 -6.82 -2.63 2.91
N PRO A 57 -7.54 -3.66 2.41
CA PRO A 57 -8.70 -4.21 3.11
C PRO A 57 -8.42 -4.58 4.57
N LEU A 58 -7.21 -5.05 4.87
CA LEU A 58 -6.78 -5.39 6.24
C LEU A 58 -6.78 -4.15 7.16
N ILE A 59 -6.35 -3.02 6.64
CA ILE A 59 -6.25 -1.77 7.41
C ILE A 59 -7.63 -1.18 7.65
N ILE A 60 -8.54 -1.33 6.68
CA ILE A 60 -9.95 -0.97 6.83
C ILE A 60 -10.61 -1.82 7.93
N GLU A 61 -10.28 -3.12 8.00
CA GLU A 61 -10.79 -4.00 9.05
C GLU A 61 -10.28 -3.61 10.44
N ASP A 62 -8.99 -3.32 10.58
CA ASP A 62 -8.41 -2.84 11.84
C ASP A 62 -9.01 -1.50 12.27
N ILE A 63 -9.23 -0.56 11.34
CA ILE A 63 -9.95 0.70 11.61
C ILE A 63 -11.36 0.42 12.15
N LYS A 64 -12.09 -0.53 11.57
CA LYS A 64 -13.42 -0.92 12.06
C LYS A 64 -13.36 -1.50 13.46
N VAL A 65 -12.43 -2.42 13.74
CA VAL A 65 -12.27 -3.03 15.06
C VAL A 65 -11.92 -1.96 16.10
N MET A 66 -10.94 -1.10 15.81
CA MET A 66 -10.54 -0.03 16.72
C MET A 66 -11.67 0.96 16.99
N THR A 67 -12.48 1.27 15.97
CA THR A 67 -13.58 2.24 16.08
C THR A 67 -14.79 1.65 16.80
N VAL A 68 -15.23 0.46 16.41
CA VAL A 68 -16.47 -0.16 16.89
C VAL A 68 -16.24 -0.86 18.22
N SER A 69 -15.23 -1.72 18.29
CA SER A 69 -14.95 -2.61 19.42
C SER A 69 -14.13 -1.89 20.49
N CYS A 70 -12.99 -1.29 20.11
CA CYS A 70 -12.06 -0.68 21.07
C CYS A 70 -12.42 0.78 21.43
N LYS A 71 -13.29 1.43 20.64
CA LYS A 71 -13.69 2.83 20.79
C LYS A 71 -12.50 3.80 20.87
N PHE A 72 -11.43 3.51 20.14
CA PHE A 72 -10.26 4.38 20.09
C PHE A 72 -10.62 5.71 19.43
N GLY A 73 -10.08 6.80 19.98
CA GLY A 73 -10.13 8.11 19.32
C GLY A 73 -9.22 8.17 18.09
N ALA A 74 -9.51 9.05 17.14
CA ALA A 74 -8.77 9.18 15.87
C ALA A 74 -7.25 9.28 16.06
N THR A 75 -6.78 10.03 17.06
CA THR A 75 -5.34 10.16 17.36
C THR A 75 -4.69 8.85 17.81
N ALA A 76 -5.40 8.01 18.57
CA ALA A 76 -4.89 6.73 19.03
C ALA A 76 -4.88 5.70 17.90
N GLN A 77 -5.93 5.67 17.07
CA GLN A 77 -5.99 4.81 15.89
C GLN A 77 -4.86 5.13 14.91
N ARG A 78 -4.63 6.42 14.64
CA ARG A 78 -3.55 6.87 13.77
C ARG A 78 -2.18 6.39 14.26
N LYS A 79 -1.87 6.61 15.55
CA LYS A 79 -0.60 6.17 16.14
C LYS A 79 -0.41 4.66 16.06
N PHE A 80 -1.48 3.88 16.24
CA PHE A 80 -1.43 2.44 16.12
C PHE A 80 -1.11 2.02 14.67
N LEU A 81 -1.85 2.55 13.69
CA LEU A 81 -1.66 2.22 12.28
C LEU A 81 -0.29 2.67 11.75
N GLU A 82 0.19 3.84 12.17
CA GLU A 82 1.55 4.32 11.82
C GLU A 82 2.65 3.42 12.41
N GLY A 83 2.39 2.76 13.55
CA GLY A 83 3.33 1.81 14.18
C GLY A 83 3.30 0.41 13.57
N GLU A 84 2.11 -0.09 13.21
CA GLU A 84 1.94 -1.44 12.65
C GLU A 84 2.28 -1.49 11.15
N TYR A 85 2.01 -0.43 10.39
CA TYR A 85 2.14 -0.41 8.93
C TYR A 85 3.27 0.48 8.42
N LEU A 86 4.45 0.38 9.05
CA LEU A 86 5.67 1.16 8.74
C LEU A 86 6.11 1.16 7.27
N THR A 87 5.72 0.14 6.50
CA THR A 87 6.11 -0.06 5.08
C THR A 87 5.07 0.42 4.08
N HIS A 88 3.89 0.89 4.52
CA HIS A 88 2.89 1.47 3.63
C HIS A 88 3.10 2.98 3.63
N PRO A 89 3.68 3.56 2.56
CA PRO A 89 3.96 4.98 2.54
C PRO A 89 2.63 5.72 2.46
N VAL A 90 2.19 6.16 3.64
CA VAL A 90 1.35 7.32 3.86
C VAL A 90 0.02 7.24 3.12
N TYR A 91 -0.99 6.68 3.80
CA TYR A 91 -2.35 7.18 3.59
C TYR A 91 -2.29 8.70 3.62
N SER A 92 -2.86 9.35 2.60
CA SER A 92 -3.07 10.77 2.73
C SER A 92 -3.79 11.03 4.04
N HIS A 93 -3.45 12.12 4.72
CA HIS A 93 -4.10 12.49 5.97
C HIS A 93 -5.63 12.43 5.80
N ASP A 94 -6.12 12.84 4.63
CA ASP A 94 -7.52 12.84 4.25
C ASP A 94 -8.11 11.43 4.07
N GLU A 95 -7.45 10.49 3.38
CA GLU A 95 -7.98 9.12 3.23
C GLU A 95 -8.10 8.39 4.56
N LEU A 96 -7.08 8.51 5.43
CA LEU A 96 -7.11 7.90 6.76
C LEU A 96 -8.21 8.52 7.62
N TYR A 97 -8.31 9.86 7.64
CA TYR A 97 -9.38 10.54 8.38
C TYR A 97 -10.76 10.21 7.83
N ASN A 98 -10.92 10.14 6.50
CA ASN A 98 -12.17 9.76 5.86
C ASN A 98 -12.58 8.32 6.20
N ALA A 99 -11.64 7.37 6.21
CA ALA A 99 -11.92 5.99 6.60
C ALA A 99 -12.34 5.88 8.07
N ILE A 100 -11.66 6.60 8.98
CA ILE A 100 -12.04 6.67 10.40
C ILE A 100 -13.43 7.30 10.53
N GLN A 101 -13.70 8.44 9.88
CA GLN A 101 -15.02 9.11 9.91
C GLN A 101 -16.14 8.23 9.35
N ASN A 102 -15.93 7.59 8.20
CA ASN A 102 -16.92 6.71 7.58
C ASN A 102 -17.25 5.50 8.47
N SER A 103 -16.25 4.94 9.16
CA SER A 103 -16.48 3.85 10.12
C SER A 103 -17.26 4.32 11.35
N VAL A 104 -17.05 5.56 11.80
CA VAL A 104 -17.83 6.21 12.87
C VAL A 104 -19.28 6.49 12.41
N LEU A 105 -19.51 6.90 11.17
CA LEU A 105 -20.85 7.14 10.61
C LEU A 105 -21.66 5.84 10.47
N GLN A 106 -21.03 4.73 10.04
CA GLN A 106 -21.68 3.42 10.04
C GLN A 106 -22.15 2.99 11.45
N ARG A 107 -21.39 3.36 12.49
CA ARG A 107 -21.78 3.16 13.89
C ARG A 107 -23.00 3.98 14.30
N PHE A 108 -23.20 5.17 13.73
CA PHE A 108 -24.39 5.98 14.00
C PHE A 108 -25.62 5.47 13.24
N SER A 109 -25.46 5.03 11.99
CA SER A 109 -26.57 4.47 11.20
C SER A 109 -27.08 3.13 11.73
N MET A 110 -26.22 2.32 12.38
CA MET A 110 -26.65 1.08 13.05
C MET A 110 -27.35 1.32 14.40
N LYS A 111 -27.23 2.51 14.99
CA LYS A 111 -27.87 2.86 16.28
C LYS A 111 -29.26 3.48 16.11
N THR A 112 -29.67 3.83 14.90
CA THR A 112 -30.97 4.44 14.60
C THR A 112 -32.08 3.44 14.25
N PHE A 113 -31.81 2.13 14.28
CA PHE A 113 -32.85 1.11 14.31
C PHE A 113 -33.04 0.64 15.76
N LYS A 114 -33.91 1.33 16.50
CA LYS A 114 -34.49 0.86 17.75
C LYS A 114 -35.99 1.05 17.71
#